data_AF-A0A8S3ZC01-F1
#
_entry.id   AF-A0A8S3ZC01-F1
#
_cell.length_a   1.000
_cell.length_b   1.000
_cell.length_c   1.000
_cell.angle_alpha   90.00
_cell.angle_beta   90.00
_cell.angle_gamma   90.00
#
_symmetry.space_group_name_H-M   'P 1'
#
loop_
_entity.id
_entity.type
_entity.pdbx_description
1 polymer ?
#
loop_
_entity_poly.entity_id
_entity_poly.type
_entity_poly.pdbx_seq_one_letter_code
_entity_poly.pdbx_strand_id
1 'polypeptide(L)'
;WSGWNEESASAFVCLFCDETTVAVTELLEHMKETHSFDLHELSTKLQLNFYQKVKIINFIRKQVYLNICYGCQQTFNGKEELLAHLNEFPTHSQNLPDAEVWDQEIYFVPTYEDDGLLCCLEDDVDDDTADGAAGDNTLVAAVITEDIPILDTILLTDKKLCQDLLKT
;
A
#
# COMPACT_ATOMS: atom_id res chain seq x y z
N TRP A 1 -24.40 20.10 20.76
CA TRP A 1 -23.29 19.35 20.13
C TRP A 1 -22.09 19.61 21.00
N SER A 2 -21.55 18.57 21.64
CA SER A 2 -20.57 18.74 22.70
C SER A 2 -19.39 17.81 22.41
N GLY A 3 -18.23 18.40 22.16
CA GLY A 3 -16.94 17.71 22.26
C GLY A 3 -16.56 16.83 21.08
N TRP A 4 -16.23 17.45 19.93
CA TRP A 4 -15.19 16.86 19.10
C TRP A 4 -13.90 17.03 19.87
N ASN A 5 -13.47 15.98 20.57
CA ASN A 5 -12.15 15.93 21.17
C ASN A 5 -11.16 15.78 20.01
N GLU A 6 -10.78 16.91 19.40
CA GLU A 6 -9.74 17.03 18.36
C GLU A 6 -8.33 16.76 18.95
N GLU A 7 -8.18 15.70 19.74
CA GLU A 7 -6.94 15.42 20.48
C GLU A 7 -6.63 13.92 20.60
N SER A 8 -7.12 13.10 19.67
CA SER A 8 -6.44 11.83 19.35
C SER A 8 -5.58 12.10 18.13
N ALA A 9 -4.33 12.53 18.34
CA ALA A 9 -3.33 12.35 17.30
C ALA A 9 -3.35 10.86 16.89
N SER A 10 -3.51 10.58 15.59
CA SER A 10 -3.52 9.21 15.09
C SER A 10 -2.24 8.51 15.55
N ALA A 11 -2.37 7.48 16.36
CA ALA A 11 -1.22 6.73 16.85
C ALA A 11 -0.61 5.93 15.69
N PHE A 12 0.72 5.92 15.61
CA PHE A 12 1.45 5.15 14.63
C PHE A 12 1.70 3.75 15.19
N VAL A 13 1.10 2.73 14.56
CA VAL A 13 1.19 1.34 15.02
C VAL A 13 2.25 0.57 14.24
N CYS A 14 3.13 -0.13 14.97
CA CYS A 14 4.15 -1.00 14.39
C CYS A 14 3.59 -2.11 13.50
N LEU A 15 4.38 -2.53 12.50
CA LEU A 15 4.02 -3.64 11.62
C LEU A 15 4.15 -5.01 12.31
N PHE A 16 5.03 -5.10 13.31
CA PHE A 16 5.52 -6.37 13.87
C PHE A 16 5.05 -6.64 15.30
N CYS A 17 4.90 -5.59 16.11
CA CYS A 17 4.53 -5.70 17.52
C CYS A 17 3.41 -4.72 17.89
N ASP A 18 3.06 -4.67 19.18
CA ASP A 18 1.94 -3.87 19.69
C ASP A 18 2.37 -2.46 20.13
N GLU A 19 3.61 -2.06 19.84
CA GLU A 19 4.12 -0.71 20.11
C GLU A 19 3.43 0.35 19.25
N THR A 20 3.13 1.48 19.88
CA THR A 20 2.50 2.65 19.25
C THR A 20 3.25 3.92 19.60
N THR A 21 3.47 4.79 18.63
CA THR A 21 4.15 6.08 18.82
C THR A 21 3.26 7.24 18.40
N VAL A 22 3.68 8.46 18.77
CA VAL A 22 2.99 9.71 18.37
C VAL A 22 3.67 10.41 17.19
N ALA A 23 4.86 9.94 16.80
CA ALA A 23 5.61 10.46 15.66
C ALA A 23 6.03 9.32 14.72
N VAL A 24 5.85 9.54 13.42
CA VAL A 24 6.24 8.57 12.38
C VAL A 24 7.74 8.25 12.44
N THR A 25 8.59 9.24 12.73
CA THR A 25 10.05 9.06 12.82
C THR A 25 10.41 8.08 13.94
N GLU A 26 9.75 8.16 15.09
CA GLU A 26 9.95 7.23 16.21
C GLU A 26 9.50 5.83 15.83
N LEU A 27 8.41 5.68 15.08
CA LEU A 27 7.95 4.38 14.62
C LEU A 27 8.95 3.75 13.64
N LEU A 28 9.43 4.53 12.67
CA LEU A 28 10.42 4.08 11.70
C LEU A 28 11.73 3.67 12.39
N GLU A 29 12.19 4.44 13.37
CA GLU A 29 13.37 4.10 14.18
C GLU A 29 13.14 2.81 15.00
N HIS A 30 11.98 2.67 15.64
CA HIS A 30 11.60 1.45 16.35
C HIS A 30 11.66 0.21 15.45
N MET A 31 11.13 0.28 14.23
CA MET A 31 11.18 -0.84 13.28
C MET A 31 12.61 -1.19 12.87
N LYS A 32 13.50 -0.19 12.71
CA LYS A 32 14.91 -0.42 12.39
C LYS A 32 15.65 -1.09 13.55
N GLU A 33 15.56 -0.53 14.75
CA GLU A 33 16.34 -0.98 15.91
C GLU A 33 15.81 -2.30 16.49
N THR A 34 14.49 -2.49 16.51
CA THR A 34 13.86 -3.65 17.19
C THR A 34 13.60 -4.81 16.24
N HIS A 35 13.30 -4.52 14.97
CA HIS A 35 12.89 -5.52 13.99
C HIS A 35 13.83 -5.63 12.79
N SER A 36 14.94 -4.87 12.78
CA SER A 36 15.90 -4.83 11.67
C SER A 36 15.20 -4.59 10.32
N PHE A 37 14.14 -3.77 10.34
CA PHE A 37 13.30 -3.50 9.18
C PHE A 37 13.30 -2.00 8.86
N ASP A 38 13.74 -1.67 7.64
CA ASP A 38 13.72 -0.32 7.11
C ASP A 38 12.72 -0.23 5.94
N LEU A 39 11.58 0.42 6.18
CA LEU A 39 10.53 0.62 5.18
C LEU A 39 11.03 1.45 3.99
N HIS A 40 11.89 2.45 4.24
CA HIS A 40 12.42 3.31 3.19
C HIS A 40 13.42 2.55 2.33
N GLU A 41 14.32 1.77 2.95
CA GLU A 41 15.26 0.90 2.22
C GLU A 41 14.50 -0.09 1.32
N LEU A 42 13.47 -0.75 1.86
CA LEU A 42 12.64 -1.69 1.11
C LEU A 42 11.95 -1.01 -0.07
N SER A 43 11.37 0.17 0.15
CA SER A 43 10.66 0.94 -0.87
C SER A 43 11.59 1.34 -2.02
N THR A 44 12.76 1.87 -1.70
CA THR A 44 13.76 2.30 -2.70
C THR A 44 14.35 1.10 -3.44
N LYS A 45 14.68 0.01 -2.74
CA LYS A 45 15.24 -1.21 -3.34
C LYS A 45 14.30 -1.85 -4.36
N LEU A 46 13.00 -1.82 -4.10
CA LEU A 46 11.98 -2.43 -4.94
C LEU A 46 11.27 -1.44 -5.89
N GLN A 47 11.63 -0.15 -5.83
CA GLN A 47 11.01 0.93 -6.61
C GLN A 47 9.48 0.94 -6.46
N LEU A 48 8.99 0.83 -5.22
CA LEU A 48 7.57 0.75 -4.92
C LEU A 48 6.90 2.11 -5.14
N ASN A 49 5.82 2.13 -5.91
CA ASN A 49 4.93 3.29 -5.92
C ASN A 49 4.08 3.35 -4.63
N PHE A 50 3.42 4.48 -4.39
CA PHE A 50 2.54 4.70 -3.23
C PHE A 50 1.58 3.54 -2.93
N TYR A 51 0.85 3.09 -3.95
CA TYR A 51 -0.14 2.02 -3.80
C TYR A 51 0.50 0.69 -3.43
N GLN A 52 1.69 0.40 -3.96
CA GLN A 52 2.44 -0.79 -3.59
C GLN A 52 2.97 -0.71 -2.16
N LYS A 53 3.41 0.47 -1.70
CA LYS A 53 3.78 0.69 -0.29
C LYS A 53 2.60 0.39 0.64
N VAL A 54 1.41 0.91 0.32
CA VAL A 54 0.16 0.64 1.07
C VAL A 54 -0.11 -0.85 1.15
N LYS A 55 -0.08 -1.55 0.01
CA LYS A 55 -0.34 -3.00 -0.05
C LYS A 55 0.66 -3.81 0.76
N ILE A 56 1.95 -3.48 0.69
CA ILE A 56 3.00 -4.20 1.42
C ILE A 56 2.85 -4.02 2.93
N ILE A 57 2.53 -2.81 3.38
CA ILE A 57 2.29 -2.54 4.81
C ILE A 57 1.12 -3.39 5.32
N ASN A 58 0.00 -3.40 4.59
CA ASN A 58 -1.16 -4.20 4.97
C ASN A 58 -0.89 -5.71 4.85
N PHE A 59 -0.13 -6.13 3.85
CA PHE A 59 0.29 -7.52 3.69
C PHE A 59 1.15 -7.98 4.89
N ILE A 60 2.20 -7.25 5.24
CA ILE A 60 3.07 -7.59 6.37
C ILE A 60 2.27 -7.66 7.67
N ARG A 61 1.44 -6.65 7.96
CA ARG A 61 0.58 -6.65 9.16
C ARG A 61 -0.33 -7.87 9.19
N LYS A 62 -0.92 -8.25 8.04
CA LYS A 62 -1.76 -9.45 7.93
C LYS A 62 -0.97 -10.73 8.20
N GLN A 63 0.23 -10.85 7.64
CA GLN A 63 1.08 -12.03 7.84
C GLN A 63 1.51 -12.15 9.31
N VAL A 64 1.92 -11.03 9.92
CA VAL A 64 2.27 -10.99 11.35
C VAL A 64 1.09 -11.36 12.23
N TYR A 65 -0.11 -10.84 11.95
CA TYR A 65 -1.33 -11.20 12.68
C TYR A 65 -1.66 -12.69 12.58
N LEU A 66 -1.42 -13.31 11.41
CA LEU A 66 -1.63 -14.74 11.17
C LEU A 66 -0.48 -15.62 11.68
N ASN A 67 0.58 -15.04 12.24
CA ASN A 67 1.82 -15.73 12.60
C ASN A 67 2.46 -16.47 11.42
N ILE A 68 2.47 -15.85 10.23
CA ILE A 68 3.10 -16.37 9.02
C ILE A 68 4.30 -15.51 8.67
N CYS A 69 5.44 -16.13 8.35
CA CYS A 69 6.57 -15.41 7.80
C CYS A 69 6.28 -15.00 6.36
N TYR A 70 6.24 -13.70 6.09
CA TYR A 70 5.97 -13.19 4.74
C TYR A 70 7.05 -13.55 3.71
N GLY A 71 8.29 -13.82 4.14
CA GLY A 71 9.38 -14.20 3.23
C GLY A 71 9.38 -15.68 2.83
N CYS A 72 9.14 -16.60 3.78
CA CYS A 72 9.24 -18.05 3.54
C CYS A 72 7.90 -18.81 3.65
N GLN A 73 6.82 -18.12 4.02
CA GLN A 73 5.46 -18.65 4.20
C GLN A 73 5.32 -19.75 5.27
N GLN A 74 6.31 -19.92 6.16
CA GLN A 74 6.17 -20.79 7.32
C GLN A 74 5.19 -20.19 8.34
N THR A 75 4.36 -21.05 8.93
CA THR A 75 3.41 -20.68 10.00
C THR A 75 3.99 -21.03 11.36
N PHE A 76 3.76 -20.17 12.34
CA PHE A 76 4.24 -20.27 13.71
C PHE A 76 3.07 -20.30 14.69
N ASN A 77 3.29 -20.79 15.90
CA ASN A 77 2.21 -20.91 16.89
C ASN A 77 1.91 -19.58 17.61
N GLY A 78 2.79 -18.58 17.44
CA GLY A 78 2.60 -17.27 18.04
C GLY A 78 3.52 -16.20 17.45
N LYS A 79 3.19 -14.95 17.78
CA LYS A 79 3.91 -13.76 17.29
C LYS A 79 5.37 -13.80 17.73
N GLU A 80 5.66 -14.19 18.97
CA GLU A 80 7.04 -14.28 19.49
C GLU A 80 7.91 -15.25 18.67
N GLU A 81 7.39 -16.42 18.31
CA GLU A 81 8.10 -17.40 17.48
C GLU A 81 8.37 -16.85 16.07
N LEU A 82 7.38 -16.18 15.47
CA LEU A 82 7.54 -15.53 14.17
C LEU A 82 8.60 -14.42 14.22
N LEU A 83 8.57 -13.55 15.24
CA LEU A 83 9.53 -12.46 15.38
C LEU A 83 10.95 -12.99 15.63
N ALA A 84 11.09 -14.04 16.44
CA ALA A 84 12.37 -14.73 16.62
C ALA A 84 12.89 -15.28 15.28
N HIS A 85 12.03 -15.88 14.47
CA HIS A 85 12.38 -16.36 13.13
C HIS A 85 12.84 -15.23 12.20
N LEU A 86 12.11 -14.11 12.14
CA LEU A 86 12.47 -12.97 11.30
C LEU A 86 13.82 -12.35 11.72
N ASN A 87 14.13 -12.34 13.02
CA ASN A 87 15.41 -11.89 13.54
C ASN A 87 16.56 -12.87 13.23
N GLU A 88 16.31 -14.18 13.26
CA GLU A 88 17.31 -15.20 12.91
C GLU A 88 17.63 -15.21 11.41
N PHE A 89 16.63 -14.92 10.57
CA PHE A 89 16.74 -14.90 9.11
C PHE A 89 16.39 -13.53 8.50
N PRO A 90 17.27 -12.51 8.59
CA PRO A 90 17.02 -11.17 8.05
C PRO A 90 16.72 -11.13 6.55
N THR A 91 17.15 -12.13 5.80
CA THR A 91 16.82 -12.25 4.37
C THR A 91 15.31 -12.39 4.14
N HIS A 92 14.55 -12.92 5.11
CA HIS A 92 13.10 -13.02 5.02
C HIS A 92 12.40 -11.70 5.35
N SER A 93 13.05 -10.79 6.10
CA SER A 93 12.49 -9.47 6.37
C SER A 93 12.76 -8.46 5.26
N GLN A 94 13.87 -8.63 4.53
CA GLN A 94 14.35 -7.73 3.47
C GLN A 94 13.99 -8.14 2.04
N ASN A 95 13.46 -9.35 1.83
CA ASN A 95 13.04 -9.83 0.51
C ASN A 95 11.58 -10.25 0.57
N LEU A 96 10.76 -9.58 -0.23
CA LEU A 96 9.35 -9.90 -0.37
C LEU A 96 9.17 -11.14 -1.25
N PRO A 97 8.06 -11.87 -1.06
CA PRO A 97 7.66 -12.91 -2.01
C PRO A 97 7.28 -12.28 -3.36
N ASP A 98 7.02 -13.12 -4.36
CA ASP A 98 6.56 -12.67 -5.68
C ASP A 98 5.35 -11.74 -5.56
N ALA A 99 5.30 -10.72 -6.43
CA ALA A 99 4.25 -9.69 -6.40
C ALA A 99 2.82 -10.26 -6.47
N GLU A 100 2.63 -11.43 -7.10
CA GLU A 100 1.34 -12.13 -7.13
C GLU A 100 0.78 -12.44 -5.72
N VAL A 101 1.64 -12.53 -4.70
CA VAL A 101 1.26 -12.82 -3.31
C VAL A 101 0.75 -11.58 -2.58
N TRP A 102 1.41 -10.42 -2.76
CA TRP A 102 1.17 -9.22 -1.95
C TRP A 102 0.56 -8.06 -2.74
N ASP A 103 0.69 -8.00 -4.06
CA ASP A 103 0.17 -6.91 -4.89
C ASP A 103 -1.32 -7.10 -5.24
N GLN A 104 -2.08 -7.69 -4.32
CA GLN A 104 -3.49 -8.01 -4.49
C GLN A 104 -4.38 -6.86 -4.02
N GLU A 105 -5.55 -6.72 -4.66
CA GLU A 105 -6.52 -5.66 -4.33
C GLU A 105 -7.01 -5.70 -2.88
N ILE A 106 -7.04 -6.90 -2.28
CA ILE A 106 -7.45 -7.08 -0.89
C ILE A 106 -6.59 -6.29 0.10
N TYR A 107 -5.35 -5.93 -0.27
CA TYR A 107 -4.43 -5.18 0.59
C TYR A 107 -4.55 -3.66 0.41
N PHE A 108 -5.48 -3.18 -0.42
CA PHE A 108 -5.85 -1.76 -0.42
C PHE A 108 -6.67 -1.36 0.81
N VAL A 109 -7.34 -2.32 1.44
CA VAL A 109 -8.11 -2.06 2.65
C VAL A 109 -7.13 -1.91 3.81
N PRO A 110 -7.07 -0.73 4.49
CA PRO A 110 -6.23 -0.54 5.65
C PRO A 110 -6.51 -1.59 6.73
N THR A 111 -5.45 -2.03 7.41
CA THR A 111 -5.58 -2.97 8.52
C THR A 111 -6.24 -2.31 9.74
N TYR A 112 -6.03 -1.01 9.92
CA TYR A 112 -6.56 -0.22 11.03
C TYR A 112 -7.46 0.90 10.52
N GLU A 113 -8.45 1.28 11.32
CA GLU A 113 -9.17 2.55 11.14
C GLU A 113 -8.21 3.70 11.48
N ASP A 114 -8.25 4.79 10.70
CA ASP A 114 -7.38 5.97 10.86
C ASP A 114 -5.87 5.64 10.91
N ASP A 115 -5.41 4.80 9.98
CA ASP A 115 -4.04 4.28 9.91
C ASP A 115 -2.99 5.38 9.70
N GLY A 116 -2.43 5.88 10.80
CA GLY A 116 -1.48 7.01 10.78
C GLY A 116 -0.25 6.75 9.91
N LEU A 117 0.24 5.50 9.86
CA LEU A 117 1.39 5.17 9.02
C LEU A 117 1.06 5.32 7.53
N LEU A 118 -0.10 4.83 7.09
CA LEU A 118 -0.52 4.93 5.69
C LEU A 118 -0.75 6.40 5.28
N CYS A 119 -1.24 7.23 6.20
CA CYS A 119 -1.44 8.67 5.96
C CYS A 119 -0.14 9.46 5.79
N CYS A 120 0.98 8.97 6.32
CA CYS A 120 2.28 9.62 6.25
C CYS A 120 3.22 9.00 5.19
N LEU A 121 2.71 8.14 4.31
CA LEU A 121 3.51 7.63 3.21
C LEU A 121 3.81 8.75 2.22
N GLU A 122 5.09 8.97 1.97
CA GLU A 122 5.54 9.90 0.94
C GLU A 122 5.33 9.26 -0.45
N ASP A 123 4.76 10.05 -1.36
CA ASP A 123 4.87 9.80 -2.79
C ASP A 123 6.31 10.15 -3.17
N ASP A 124 7.10 9.15 -3.60
CA ASP A 124 8.46 9.38 -4.14
C ASP A 124 8.39 10.03 -5.55
N VAL A 125 7.42 10.94 -5.76
CA VAL A 125 7.43 11.80 -6.94
C VAL A 125 8.62 12.75 -6.77
N ASP A 126 9.75 12.37 -7.37
CA ASP A 126 10.81 13.30 -7.68
C ASP A 126 10.17 14.51 -8.37
N ASP A 127 10.02 15.62 -7.65
CA ASP A 127 9.75 16.92 -8.24
C ASP A 127 11.04 17.44 -8.88
N ASP A 128 11.52 16.70 -9.89
CA ASP A 128 12.53 17.14 -10.84
C ASP A 128 11.82 17.63 -12.12
N THR A 129 10.88 18.57 -11.97
CA THR A 129 10.46 19.44 -13.08
C THR A 129 10.95 20.86 -12.90
N ALA A 130 12.25 21.00 -12.66
CA ALA A 130 12.97 22.20 -13.07
C ALA A 130 13.17 22.17 -14.60
N ASP A 131 12.13 22.51 -15.38
CA ASP A 131 12.33 22.98 -16.76
C ASP A 131 11.61 24.32 -16.96
N GLY A 132 12.33 25.38 -16.60
CA GLY A 132 12.09 26.71 -17.14
C GLY A 132 12.59 26.76 -18.58
N ALA A 133 11.76 26.34 -19.54
CA ALA A 133 11.97 26.63 -20.95
C ALA A 133 10.65 27.04 -21.61
N ALA A 134 10.62 28.28 -22.09
CA ALA A 134 9.52 28.86 -22.84
C ALA A 134 9.22 28.03 -24.11
N GLY A 135 7.96 27.66 -24.28
CA GLY A 135 7.45 26.98 -25.47
C GLY A 135 5.94 27.13 -25.58
N ASP A 136 5.51 28.22 -26.19
CA ASP A 136 4.15 28.48 -26.67
C ASP A 136 3.63 27.32 -27.54
N ASN A 137 2.56 26.64 -27.12
CA ASN A 137 1.39 26.33 -27.95
C ASN A 137 0.23 25.79 -27.10
N THR A 138 -0.70 26.67 -26.73
CA THR A 138 -1.91 26.31 -25.98
C THR A 138 -2.90 25.51 -26.83
N LEU A 139 -2.89 24.18 -26.69
CA LEU A 139 -4.06 23.32 -26.93
C LEU A 139 -4.80 23.18 -25.59
N VAL A 140 -5.90 23.92 -25.44
CA VAL A 140 -6.81 23.84 -24.30
C VAL A 140 -7.43 22.44 -24.22
N ALA A 141 -6.84 21.55 -23.41
CA ALA A 141 -7.52 20.36 -22.94
C ALA A 141 -8.63 20.81 -22.00
N ALA A 142 -9.88 20.70 -22.48
CA ALA A 142 -11.07 21.10 -21.74
C ALA A 142 -11.13 20.32 -20.41
N VAL A 143 -11.24 21.07 -19.32
CA VAL A 143 -11.63 20.55 -18.00
C VAL A 143 -13.05 20.00 -18.14
N ILE A 144 -13.19 18.67 -18.08
CA ILE A 144 -14.50 18.03 -18.02
C ILE A 144 -14.90 17.99 -16.56
N THR A 145 -15.87 18.82 -16.18
CA THR A 145 -16.50 18.82 -14.86
C THR A 145 -17.43 17.60 -14.75
N GLU A 146 -17.46 16.95 -13.58
CA GLU A 146 -18.13 15.67 -13.29
C GLU A 146 -19.67 15.70 -13.29
N ASP A 147 -20.31 16.31 -14.30
CA ASP A 147 -21.77 16.30 -14.45
C ASP A 147 -22.19 15.97 -15.90
N ILE A 148 -21.67 14.87 -16.44
CA ILE A 148 -22.20 14.24 -17.66
C ILE A 148 -22.54 12.77 -17.35
N PRO A 149 -23.82 12.37 -17.44
CA PRO A 149 -24.19 10.96 -17.26
C PRO A 149 -23.74 10.17 -18.49
N ILE A 150 -22.71 9.32 -18.35
CA ILE A 150 -22.38 8.32 -19.37
C ILE A 150 -23.22 7.08 -19.10
N LEU A 151 -24.46 7.10 -19.58
CA LEU A 151 -25.25 5.91 -19.80
C LEU A 151 -25.20 5.61 -21.30
N ASP A 152 -24.31 4.70 -21.70
CA ASP A 152 -24.51 3.72 -22.79
C ASP A 152 -23.17 3.12 -23.25
N THR A 153 -22.62 2.20 -22.48
CA THR A 153 -21.77 1.13 -23.05
C THR A 153 -21.90 -0.17 -22.27
N ILE A 154 -23.13 -0.64 -22.06
CA ILE A 154 -23.38 -2.05 -21.75
C ILE A 154 -23.73 -2.75 -23.07
N LEU A 155 -22.91 -3.74 -23.41
CA LEU A 155 -23.16 -4.86 -24.35
C LEU A 155 -23.41 -4.49 -25.81
N LEU A 156 -22.39 -4.71 -26.67
CA LEU A 156 -22.46 -5.41 -27.98
C LEU A 156 -21.32 -4.96 -28.92
N THR A 157 -20.08 -5.35 -28.60
CA THR A 157 -18.95 -5.29 -29.57
C THR A 157 -18.20 -6.61 -29.69
N ASP A 158 -18.90 -7.73 -29.51
CA ASP A 158 -18.41 -9.02 -30.01
C ASP A 158 -19.15 -9.42 -31.29
N LYS A 159 -18.51 -9.19 -32.44
CA LYS A 159 -19.03 -9.55 -33.77
C LYS A 159 -19.07 -11.06 -34.04
N LYS A 160 -18.70 -11.93 -33.08
CA LYS A 160 -18.86 -13.38 -33.20
C LYS A 160 -20.16 -13.92 -32.58
N LEU A 161 -20.82 -13.20 -31.67
CA LEU A 161 -22.03 -13.69 -31.00
C LEU A 161 -23.33 -13.48 -31.83
N CYS A 162 -23.33 -12.58 -32.81
CA CYS A 162 -24.52 -12.24 -33.61
C CYS A 162 -24.84 -13.19 -34.78
N GLN A 163 -23.99 -14.18 -35.10
CA GLN A 163 -24.27 -15.10 -36.22
C GLN A 163 -24.94 -16.42 -35.81
N ASP A 164 -24.99 -16.74 -34.52
CA ASP A 164 -25.61 -17.99 -34.04
C ASP A 164 -27.07 -17.82 -33.58
N LEU A 165 -27.60 -16.60 -33.51
CA LEU A 165 -28.99 -16.31 -33.13
C LEU A 165 -29.95 -16.06 -34.31
N LEU A 166 -29.49 -16.22 -35.56
CA LEU A 166 -30.32 -16.04 -36.77
C LEU A 166 -30.45 -17.32 -37.62
N LYS A 167 -30.10 -18.49 -37.08
CA LYS A 167 -30.29 -19.80 -37.74
C LYS A 167 -31.14 -20.78 -36.92
N THR A 168 -32.32 -20.36 -36.51
CA THR A 168 -33.40 -21.30 -36.13
C THR A 168 -34.73 -20.82 -36.67
#